data_AF-A0A351AFB1-F1
#
_entry.id   AF-A0A351AFB1-F1
#
_cell.length_a   1.000
_cell.length_b   1.000
_cell.length_c   1.000
_cell.angle_alpha   90.00
_cell.angle_beta   90.00
_cell.angle_gamma   90.00
#
_symmetry.space_group_name_H-M   'P 1'
#
loop_
_entity.id
_entity.type
_entity.pdbx_description
1 polymer ?
#
loop_
_entity_poly.entity_id
_entity_poly.type
_entity_poly.pdbx_seq_one_letter_code
_entity_poly.pdbx_strand_id
1 'polypeptide(L)' 'MNDTLQSWLKGELQTLRDQNLYKVPRILNSPAGGRVQMDGREVINLSSN' A
#
# COMPACT_ATOMS: atom_id res chain seq x y z
N MET A 1 9.04 10.14 22.32
CA MET A 1 8.87 8.83 21.63
C MET A 1 10.15 8.03 21.84
N ASN A 2 10.10 6.70 21.99
CA ASN A 2 11.27 5.88 22.38
C ASN A 2 12.17 5.55 21.17
N ASP A 3 13.45 5.90 21.22
CA ASP A 3 14.40 5.75 20.09
C ASP A 3 14.72 4.29 19.75
N THR A 4 14.79 3.42 20.76
CA THR A 4 14.99 1.98 20.59
C THR A 4 13.85 1.38 19.78
N LEU A 5 12.60 1.71 20.15
CA LEU A 5 11.41 1.24 19.45
C LEU A 5 11.39 1.72 17.99
N GLN A 6 11.72 2.98 17.74
CA GLN A 6 11.76 3.51 16.36
C GLN A 6 12.81 2.82 15.50
N SER A 7 13.99 2.55 16.06
CA SER A 7 15.08 1.88 15.35
C SER A 7 14.68 0.44 14.98
N TRP A 8 14.06 -0.27 15.93
CA TRP A 8 13.53 -1.61 15.68
C TRP A 8 12.45 -1.59 14.58
N LEU A 9 11.47 -0.70 14.66
CA LEU A 9 10.41 -0.56 13.65
C LEU A 9 10.96 -0.28 12.24
N LYS A 10 12.01 0.56 12.12
CA LYS A 10 12.66 0.83 10.83
C LYS A 10 13.30 -0.44 10.25
N GLY A 11 13.93 -1.26 11.09
CA GLY A 11 14.51 -2.54 10.71
C GLY A 11 13.46 -3.53 10.22
N GLU A 12 12.38 -3.72 10.96
CA GLU A 12 11.28 -4.61 10.56
C GLU A 12 10.63 -4.18 9.24
N LEU A 13 10.41 -2.88 9.06
CA LEU A 13 9.90 -2.35 7.80
C LEU A 13 10.85 -2.59 6.63
N GLN A 14 12.17 -2.57 6.86
CA GLN A 14 13.15 -2.91 5.83
C GLN A 14 13.09 -4.40 5.49
N THR A 15 13.05 -5.28 6.49
CA THR A 15 12.89 -6.74 6.30
C THR A 15 11.66 -7.06 5.45
N LEU A 16 10.52 -6.40 5.72
CA LEU A 16 9.30 -6.58 4.92
C LEU A 16 9.47 -6.12 3.47
N ARG A 17 10.24 -5.06 3.21
CA ARG A 17 10.52 -4.60 1.84
C ARG A 17 11.41 -5.59 1.10
N ASP A 18 12.48 -6.07 1.74
CA ASP A 18 13.42 -7.02 1.15
C ASP A 18 12.75 -8.35 0.80
N GLN A 19 11.73 -8.74 1.58
CA GLN A 19 10.93 -9.96 1.33
C GLN A 19 9.76 -9.75 0.36
N ASN A 20 9.58 -8.56 -0.23
CA ASN A 20 8.41 -8.20 -1.06
C ASN A 20 7.05 -8.35 -0.33
N LEU A 21 7.05 -8.23 1.00
CA LEU A 21 5.86 -8.33 1.85
C LEU A 21 5.28 -6.95 2.21
N TYR A 22 6.09 -5.89 2.13
CA TYR A 22 5.63 -4.53 2.38
C TYR A 22 4.56 -4.11 1.36
N LYS A 23 3.37 -3.75 1.84
CA LYS A 23 2.23 -3.37 1.00
C LYS A 23 2.15 -1.85 0.89
N VAL A 24 1.99 -1.36 -0.34
CA VAL A 24 1.71 0.05 -0.64
C VAL A 24 0.25 0.15 -1.07
N PRO A 25 -0.62 0.85 -0.31
CA PRO A 25 -2.00 1.07 -0.71
C PRO A 25 -2.07 1.84 -2.03
N ARG A 26 -2.95 1.41 -2.93
CA ARG A 26 -3.29 2.18 -4.13
C ARG A 26 -4.43 3.13 -3.81
N ILE A 27 -4.37 4.34 -4.37
CA ILE A 27 -5.38 5.36 -4.14
C ILE A 27 -6.39 5.35 -5.29
N LEU A 28 -7.67 5.25 -4.95
CA LEU A 28 -8.76 5.46 -5.89
C LEU A 28 -8.94 6.97 -6.13
N ASN A 29 -8.90 7.38 -7.38
CA ASN A 29 -9.14 8.76 -7.80
C ASN A 29 -10.59 9.00 -8.27
N SER A 30 -11.42 7.95 -8.29
CA SER A 30 -12.86 8.00 -8.56
C SER A 30 -13.63 7.22 -7.49
N PRO A 31 -14.96 7.41 -7.40
CA PRO A 31 -15.81 6.52 -6.61
C PRO A 31 -15.61 5.04 -6.98
N ALA A 32 -15.84 4.15 -6.01
CA ALA A 32 -15.71 2.71 -6.21
C ALA A 32 -16.80 2.18 -7.18
N GLY A 33 -16.40 1.26 -8.06
CA GLY A 33 -17.27 0.61 -9.03
C GLY A 33 -16.48 -0.40 -9.88
N GLY A 34 -17.14 -1.01 -10.87
CA GLY A 34 -16.49 -2.00 -11.75
C GLY A 34 -15.39 -1.43 -12.65
N ARG A 35 -15.41 -0.12 -12.92
CA ARG A 35 -14.30 0.65 -13.52
C ARG A 35 -13.96 1.81 -12.61
N VAL A 36 -12.67 2.05 -12.39
CA VAL A 36 -12.17 3.12 -11.53
C VAL A 36 -10.98 3.83 -12.16
N GLN A 37 -10.77 5.09 -11.77
CA GLN A 37 -9.53 5.82 -12.01
C GLN A 37 -8.54 5.52 -10.87
N MET A 38 -7.40 4.93 -11.21
CA MET A 38 -6.33 4.58 -10.28
C MET A 38 -4.98 4.80 -10.95
N ASP A 39 -4.04 5.44 -10.26
CA ASP A 39 -2.69 5.74 -10.77
C ASP A 39 -2.70 6.45 -12.15
N GLY A 40 -3.68 7.32 -12.38
CA GLY A 40 -3.83 8.07 -13.65
C GLY A 40 -4.33 7.24 -14.84
N ARG A 41 -4.87 6.04 -14.60
CA ARG A 41 -5.43 5.16 -15.63
C ARG A 41 -6.82 4.68 -15.26
N GLU A 42 -7.62 4.40 -16.28
CA GLU A 42 -8.86 3.66 -16.09
C GLU A 42 -8.55 2.16 -16.01
N VAL A 43 -9.05 1.50 -14.96
CA VAL A 43 -8.85 0.07 -14.71
C VAL A 43 -10.17 -0.60 -14.36
N ILE A 44 -10.31 -1.89 -14.69
CA ILE A 44 -11.41 -2.74 -14.22
C ILE A 44 -11.08 -3.20 -12.81
N ASN A 45 -11.95 -2.88 -11.85
CA ASN A 45 -11.77 -3.26 -10.46
C ASN A 45 -12.37 -4.65 -10.21
N LEU A 46 -11.50 -5.63 -9.98
CA LEU A 46 -11.86 -7.01 -9.60
C LEU A 46 -11.46 -7.34 -8.16
N SER A 47 -11.15 -6.32 -7.36
CA SER A 47 -10.61 -6.46 -6.00
C SER A 47 -11.50 -5.84 -4.91
N SER A 48 -12.66 -5.31 -5.29
CA SER A 48 -13.72 -4.93 -4.34
C SER A 48 -14.61 -6.13 -4.06
N ASN A 49 -14.95 -6.32 -2.78
CA ASN A 49 -16.05 -7.19 -2.36
C ASN A 49 -17.40 -6.47 -2.49
#